data_AF-A0A7C6IUL6-F1
#
_entry.id   AF-A0A7C6IUL6-F1
#
_cell.length_a   1.000
_cell.length_b   1.000
_cell.length_c   1.000
_cell.angle_alpha   90.00
_cell.angle_beta   90.00
_cell.angle_gamma   90.00
#
_symmetry.space_group_name_H-M   'P 1'
#
loop_
_entity.id
_entity.type
_entity.pdbx_description
1 polymer ?
#
loop_
_entity_poly.entity_id
_entity_poly.type
_entity_poly.pdbx_seq_one_letter_code
_entity_poly.pdbx_strand_id
1 'polypeptide(L)' 'MLLDKLQSELQEIAEAIMSVTLLDVTILNRNLKRIAGTGKYRQQVGKYAPKFSVFEKSINTGLQYVIDKP' A
#
# COMPACT_ATOMS: atom_id res chain seq x y z
N MET A 1 -1.20 14.83 5.46
CA MET A 1 0.27 14.78 5.22
C MET A 1 0.53 14.95 3.71
N LEU A 2 1.78 15.25 3.30
CA LEU A 2 2.13 15.47 1.88
C LEU A 2 1.70 14.29 0.96
N LEU A 3 1.90 13.05 1.44
CA LEU A 3 1.54 11.84 0.69
C LEU A 3 0.03 11.74 0.39
N ASP A 4 -0.83 12.24 1.29
CA ASP A 4 -2.28 12.20 1.09
C ASP A 4 -2.74 13.15 -0.03
N LYS A 5 -1.93 14.18 -0.35
CA LYS A 5 -2.22 15.13 -1.44
C LYS A 5 -1.88 14.56 -2.82
N LEU A 6 -1.08 13.49 -2.88
CA LEU A 6 -0.64 12.82 -4.12
C LEU A 6 -1.48 11.57 -4.41
N GLN A 7 -2.70 11.49 -3.88
CA GLN A 7 -3.52 10.29 -3.95
C GLN A 7 -3.83 9.88 -5.39
N SER A 8 -4.10 10.83 -6.29
CA SER A 8 -4.35 10.58 -7.72
C SER A 8 -3.15 9.92 -8.39
N GLU A 9 -1.98 10.51 -8.23
CA GLU A 9 -0.72 10.08 -8.84
C GLU A 9 -0.31 8.72 -8.28
N LEU A 10 -0.46 8.51 -6.97
CA LEU A 10 -0.18 7.23 -6.34
C LEU A 10 -1.16 6.13 -6.76
N GLN A 11 -2.41 6.48 -7.08
CA GLN A 11 -3.35 5.54 -7.66
C GLN A 11 -2.91 5.13 -9.06
N GLU A 12 -2.53 6.07 -9.92
CA GLU A 12 -2.02 5.77 -11.27
C GLU A 12 -0.78 4.87 -11.22
N ILE A 13 0.15 5.14 -10.31
CA ILE A 13 1.33 4.28 -10.07
C ILE A 13 0.90 2.87 -9.65
N ALA A 14 -0.06 2.74 -8.73
CA ALA A 14 -0.53 1.44 -8.30
C ALA A 14 -1.17 0.64 -9.46
N GLU A 15 -1.99 1.29 -10.30
CA GLU A 15 -2.59 0.68 -11.49
C GLU A 15 -1.52 0.26 -12.52
N ALA A 16 -0.48 1.07 -12.73
CA ALA A 16 0.62 0.74 -13.63
C ALA A 16 1.45 -0.46 -13.14
N ILE A 17 1.70 -0.59 -11.84
CA ILE A 17 2.38 -1.78 -11.29
C ILE A 17 1.49 -3.02 -11.44
N MET A 18 0.19 -2.89 -11.16
CA MET A 18 -0.76 -4.00 -11.29
C MET A 18 -0.86 -4.50 -12.74
N SER A 19 -0.87 -3.61 -13.74
CA SER A 19 -0.98 -4.01 -15.15
C SER A 19 0.22 -4.83 -15.64
N VAL A 20 1.41 -4.62 -15.06
CA VAL A 20 2.63 -5.37 -15.40
C VAL A 20 2.79 -6.64 -14.57
N THR A 21 2.47 -6.58 -13.27
CA THR A 21 2.73 -7.68 -12.33
C THR A 21 1.55 -8.63 -12.16
N LEU A 22 0.34 -8.20 -12.53
CA LEU A 22 -0.93 -8.88 -12.28
C LEU A 22 -1.21 -9.13 -10.78
N LEU A 23 -0.53 -8.39 -9.89
CA LEU A 23 -0.72 -8.46 -8.44
C LEU A 23 -1.54 -7.27 -7.93
N ASP A 24 -2.33 -7.52 -6.89
CA ASP A 24 -3.00 -6.46 -6.14
C ASP A 24 -1.97 -5.62 -5.36
N VAL A 25 -1.93 -4.33 -5.64
CA VAL A 25 -0.98 -3.37 -5.06
C VAL A 25 -1.71 -2.47 -4.08
N THR A 26 -1.05 -2.09 -2.98
CA THR A 26 -1.53 -1.01 -2.11
C THR A 26 -0.36 -0.17 -1.62
N ILE A 27 -0.59 1.14 -1.49
CA ILE A 27 0.38 2.10 -0.98
C ILE A 27 -0.19 2.65 0.32
N LEU A 28 0.63 2.67 1.37
CA LEU A 28 0.27 3.15 2.70
C LEU A 28 1.09 4.39 3.05
N ASN A 29 0.50 5.31 3.80
CA ASN A 29 1.26 6.36 4.47
C ASN A 29 1.85 5.84 5.80
N ARG A 30 2.67 6.67 6.45
CA ARG A 30 3.34 6.35 7.73
C ARG A 30 2.38 5.97 8.86
N ASN A 31 1.11 6.34 8.76
CA ASN A 31 0.09 6.05 9.76
C ASN A 31 -0.69 4.76 9.43
N LEU A 32 -0.18 3.91 8.53
CA LEU A 32 -0.84 2.70 8.02
C LEU A 32 -2.15 2.95 7.24
N LYS A 33 -2.45 4.19 6.87
CA LYS A 33 -3.62 4.49 6.04
C LYS A 33 -3.29 4.16 4.59
N ARG A 34 -4.14 3.35 3.95
CA ARG A 34 -4.03 3.10 2.50
C ARG A 34 -4.41 4.37 1.75
N ILE A 35 -3.48 4.88 0.95
CA ILE A 35 -3.69 6.09 0.14
C ILE A 35 -3.95 5.72 -1.32
N ALA A 36 -3.49 4.56 -1.78
CA ALA A 36 -3.82 4.02 -3.10
C ALA A 36 -3.93 2.50 -3.03
N GLY A 37 -4.64 1.91 -4.00
CA GLY A 37 -4.65 0.47 -4.15
C GLY A 37 -5.44 -0.01 -5.34
N THR A 38 -5.07 -1.18 -5.86
CA THR A 38 -5.72 -1.85 -6.99
C THR A 38 -6.49 -3.08 -6.51
N GLY A 39 -7.27 -3.69 -7.41
CA GLY A 39 -8.03 -4.93 -7.12
C GLY A 39 -8.77 -4.87 -5.79
N LYS A 40 -8.52 -5.83 -4.89
CA LYS A 40 -9.19 -5.89 -3.58
C LYS A 40 -8.86 -4.73 -2.65
N TYR A 41 -7.76 -4.01 -2.88
CA TYR A 41 -7.34 -2.87 -2.06
C TYR A 41 -7.95 -1.54 -2.52
N ARG A 42 -8.49 -1.45 -3.75
CA ARG A 42 -9.17 -0.25 -4.27
C ARG A 42 -10.30 0.20 -3.34
N GLN A 43 -11.12 -0.74 -2.88
CA GLN A 43 -12.23 -0.51 -1.93
C GLN A 43 -11.76 -0.28 -0.49
N GLN A 44 -10.47 -0.45 -0.22
CA GLN A 44 -9.85 -0.25 1.09
C GLN A 44 -9.05 1.05 1.18
N VAL A 45 -8.96 1.83 0.10
CA VAL A 45 -8.36 3.18 0.13
C VAL A 45 -9.11 4.02 1.17
N GLY A 46 -8.35 4.73 2.01
CA GLY A 46 -8.86 5.45 3.18
C GLY A 46 -8.90 4.64 4.47
N LYS A 47 -8.88 3.30 4.41
CA LYS A 47 -8.85 2.41 5.59
C LYS A 47 -7.42 2.13 6.05
N TYR A 48 -7.27 1.76 7.31
CA TYR A 48 -6.00 1.41 7.92
C TYR A 48 -5.64 -0.06 7.69
N ALA A 49 -4.35 -0.35 7.53
CA ALA A 49 -3.85 -1.71 7.57
C ALA A 49 -3.77 -2.22 9.02
N PRO A 50 -3.76 -3.55 9.22
CA PRO A 50 -3.67 -4.13 10.56
C PRO A 50 -2.39 -3.70 11.27
N LYS A 51 -2.51 -3.42 12.57
CA LYS A 51 -1.35 -3.30 13.46
C LYS A 51 -0.70 -4.67 13.67
N PHE A 52 0.55 -4.66 14.11
CA PHE A 52 1.42 -5.83 14.30
C PHE A 52 1.58 -6.66 13.02
N SER A 53 1.43 -6.02 11.86
CA SER A 53 1.58 -6.64 10.55
C SER A 53 2.95 -6.35 9.94
N VAL A 54 3.30 -7.09 8.89
CA VAL A 54 4.49 -6.81 8.09
C VAL A 54 4.50 -5.39 7.50
N PHE A 55 3.33 -4.78 7.26
CA PHE A 55 3.24 -3.39 6.83
C PHE A 55 3.81 -2.43 7.89
N GLU A 56 3.40 -2.59 9.14
CA GLU A 56 3.90 -1.76 10.25
C GLU A 56 5.39 -2.00 10.49
N LYS A 57 5.82 -3.26 10.47
CA LYS A 57 7.24 -3.61 10.61
C LYS A 57 8.07 -2.98 9.50
N SER A 58 7.61 -3.01 8.25
CA SER A 58 8.32 -2.39 7.11
C SER A 58 8.44 -0.87 7.27
N ILE A 59 7.36 -0.19 7.64
CA ILE A 59 7.39 1.26 7.88
C ILE A 59 8.34 1.62 9.02
N ASN A 60 8.33 0.87 10.13
CA ASN A 60 9.14 1.17 11.31
C ASN A 60 10.63 0.86 11.10
N THR A 61 10.95 -0.19 10.34
CA THR A 61 12.34 -0.63 10.11
C THR A 61 12.97 -0.02 8.87
N GLY A 62 12.17 0.45 7.91
CA GLY A 62 12.64 0.87 6.59
C GLY A 62 13.13 -0.30 5.71
N LEU A 63 12.91 -1.55 6.13
CA LEU A 63 13.33 -2.75 5.41
C LEU A 63 12.20 -3.30 4.53
N GLN A 64 12.56 -3.89 3.39
CA GLN A 64 11.64 -4.67 2.56
C GLN A 64 11.45 -6.07 3.14
N TYR A 65 10.25 -6.62 2.98
CA TYR A 65 9.92 -7.99 3.39
C TYR A 65 9.22 -8.72 2.25
N VAL A 66 9.58 -9.98 2.04
CA VAL A 66 8.89 -10.91 1.14
C VAL A 66 8.39 -12.07 2.00
N ILE A 67 7.09 -12.33 1.95
CA ILE A 67 6.46 -13.42 2.68
C ILE A 67 6.00 -14.46 1.66
N ASP A 68 6.70 -15.59 1.61
CA ASP A 68 6.38 -16.72 0.72
C ASP A 68 5.45 -17.74 1.42
N LYS A 69 5.52 -17.83 2.75
CA LYS A 69 4.74 -18.76 3.59
C LYS A 69 4.17 -18.01 4.80
N PRO A 70 2.97 -17.42 4.66
CA PRO A 70 2.38 -16.49 5.63
C PRO A 70 1.83 -17.17 6.89
#